data_AF-A0A182VN79-F1
#
_entry.id   AF-A0A182VN79-F1
#
_cell.length_a   1.000
_cell.length_b   1.000
_cell.length_c   1.000
_cell.angle_alpha   90.00
_cell.angle_beta   90.00
_cell.angle_gamma   90.00
#
_symmetry.space_group_name_H-M   'P 1'
#
loop_
_entity.id
_entity.type
_entity.pdbx_description
1 polymer ?
#
loop_
_entity_poly.entity_id
_entity_poly.type
_entity_poly.pdbx_seq_one_letter_code
_entity_poly.pdbx_strand_id
1 'polypeptide(L)'
;DALAQAGTPPAFKVIKELIEEKKLRGDEAASVIATLPKTIRYPTETVMHEYFLLVTSNAVQHQEYLNTTALISYCDFLNRAQVNNRSAYNYYPVYSFGRLADADYKIVAHKVVPWFAHQLREAVKAGDSVKVQVYIRCLGHLGHPEILNVFEPYLEGKIPVTHFQRLAFIVALDRLVENYPRLARSVLFKVYQNTGDAHEVRCAAVYLLIRTKPPVYMLQRMAEQTHYDPSTYVRAAVKTALESASEADEFDDDYEFSQNAQAAVKHLNPRDFSLQYSGTFLRDFAFKELELSYRMYFSQIAADDHYVPSGFFFHLRKNMGGLKRFSTFYYLISSMETFFDLLDKQYDSYNKHQEYKSSDYYYKYYKQYPHLFKDYFSQYNKNHKYQNDYYEQFGNKNQEEFQKWSTTRIAKLLNIDPEEAEELEGQFMFQIFNGERFFAFNNQTIEQFPSLVKKYFEDFEDGFAYNMTKFYQQNVVTMAFPLATGLPFHYSLKTPTLMKFEFEASATTYPSIFKTPTGYPEKENDDFIHMPRWFNGSADVNMAYSRLV
;
A
#
# COMPACT_ATOMS: atom_id res chain seq x y z
N ASP A 1 -0.54 -1.45 -24.89
CA ASP A 1 -1.88 -1.90 -24.45
C ASP A 1 -2.50 -3.05 -25.24
N ALA A 2 -2.75 -2.92 -26.55
CA ALA A 2 -3.46 -3.96 -27.32
C ALA A 2 -2.85 -5.37 -27.20
N LEU A 3 -1.51 -5.48 -27.24
CA LEU A 3 -0.79 -6.75 -27.03
C LEU A 3 -1.09 -7.37 -25.65
N ALA A 4 -1.04 -6.57 -24.59
CA ALA A 4 -1.36 -7.05 -23.24
C ALA A 4 -2.81 -7.49 -23.12
N GLN A 5 -3.74 -6.75 -23.74
CA GLN A 5 -5.18 -7.04 -23.73
C GLN A 5 -5.56 -8.24 -24.61
N ALA A 6 -4.72 -8.62 -25.58
CA ALA A 6 -4.91 -9.82 -26.38
C ALA A 6 -4.78 -11.08 -25.51
N GLY A 7 -3.81 -11.12 -24.61
CA GLY A 7 -3.71 -12.16 -23.56
C GLY A 7 -3.41 -13.57 -24.07
N THR A 8 -2.92 -13.71 -25.31
CA THR A 8 -2.58 -15.01 -25.91
C THR A 8 -1.09 -15.32 -25.73
N PRO A 9 -0.66 -16.60 -25.74
CA PRO A 9 0.75 -16.94 -25.67
C PRO A 9 1.63 -16.26 -26.74
N PRO A 10 1.20 -16.12 -28.03
CA PRO A 10 1.95 -15.34 -29.00
C PRO A 10 2.07 -13.85 -28.65
N ALA A 11 1.02 -13.23 -28.11
CA ALA A 11 1.10 -11.83 -27.68
C ALA A 11 2.07 -11.65 -26.50
N PHE A 12 2.08 -12.59 -25.56
CA PHE A 12 3.07 -12.61 -24.48
C PHE A 12 4.50 -12.75 -25.02
N LYS A 13 4.73 -13.63 -26.00
CA LYS A 13 6.04 -13.79 -26.65
C LYS A 13 6.52 -12.49 -27.29
N VAL A 14 5.65 -11.77 -28.01
CA VAL A 14 6.00 -10.47 -28.60
C VAL A 14 6.35 -9.44 -27.51
N ILE A 15 5.58 -9.38 -26.41
CA ILE A 15 5.90 -8.49 -25.28
C ILE A 15 7.27 -8.82 -24.69
N LYS A 16 7.56 -10.11 -24.50
CA LYS A 16 8.86 -10.59 -24.00
C LYS A 16 10.00 -10.12 -24.92
N GLU A 17 9.89 -10.36 -26.22
CA GLU A 17 10.90 -9.95 -27.22
C GLU A 17 11.11 -8.43 -27.21
N LEU A 18 10.04 -7.63 -27.16
CA LEU A 18 10.16 -6.17 -27.09
C LEU A 18 10.89 -5.68 -25.84
N ILE A 19 10.73 -6.35 -24.70
CA ILE A 19 11.43 -6.00 -23.46
C ILE A 19 12.90 -6.43 -23.52
N GLU A 20 13.18 -7.65 -23.99
CA GLU A 20 14.54 -8.19 -24.11
C GLU A 20 15.38 -7.40 -25.13
N GLU A 21 14.80 -7.02 -26.26
CA GLU A 21 15.40 -6.13 -27.27
C GLU A 21 15.44 -4.67 -26.82
N LYS A 22 14.91 -4.38 -25.62
CA LYS A 22 14.82 -3.05 -25.05
C LYS A 22 14.09 -2.07 -26.01
N LYS A 23 13.06 -2.52 -26.71
CA LYS A 23 12.13 -1.66 -27.47
C LYS A 23 10.99 -1.17 -26.57
N LEU A 24 10.71 -1.89 -25.49
CA LEU A 24 9.76 -1.54 -24.44
C LEU A 24 10.51 -1.48 -23.11
N ARG A 25 10.55 -0.31 -22.44
CA ARG A 25 11.38 -0.06 -21.24
C ARG A 25 10.66 0.74 -20.16
N GLY A 26 11.25 0.79 -18.96
CA GLY A 26 10.84 1.69 -17.87
C GLY A 26 9.37 1.52 -17.46
N ASP A 27 8.68 2.63 -17.18
CA ASP A 27 7.27 2.56 -16.75
C ASP A 27 6.32 2.07 -17.87
N GLU A 28 6.62 2.31 -19.14
CA GLU A 28 5.79 1.77 -20.24
C GLU A 28 5.79 0.24 -20.22
N ALA A 29 6.98 -0.37 -20.08
CA ALA A 29 7.12 -1.82 -19.90
C ALA A 29 6.42 -2.29 -18.63
N ALA A 30 6.58 -1.57 -17.52
CA ALA A 30 5.95 -1.91 -16.24
C ALA A 30 4.41 -1.87 -16.35
N SER A 31 3.87 -0.92 -17.10
CA SER A 31 2.43 -0.73 -17.35
C SER A 31 1.86 -1.86 -18.20
N VAL A 32 2.61 -2.31 -19.21
CA VAL A 32 2.26 -3.48 -20.04
C VAL A 32 2.29 -4.76 -19.22
N ILE A 33 3.38 -5.02 -18.48
CA ILE A 33 3.53 -6.24 -17.67
C ILE A 33 2.48 -6.34 -16.56
N ALA A 34 2.19 -5.24 -15.84
CA ALA A 34 1.18 -5.26 -14.77
C ALA A 34 -0.25 -5.51 -15.23
N THR A 35 -0.50 -5.39 -16.53
CA THR A 35 -1.80 -5.73 -17.11
C THR A 35 -1.97 -7.25 -17.27
N LEU A 36 -0.86 -7.98 -17.48
CA LEU A 36 -0.87 -9.40 -17.86
C LEU A 36 -1.61 -10.35 -16.90
N PRO A 37 -1.53 -10.20 -15.56
CA PRO A 37 -2.17 -11.14 -14.64
C PRO A 37 -3.68 -11.27 -14.84
N LYS A 38 -4.33 -10.19 -15.29
CA LYS A 38 -5.77 -10.14 -15.52
C LYS A 38 -6.17 -10.34 -16.98
N THR A 39 -5.22 -10.40 -17.91
CA THR A 39 -5.52 -10.51 -19.34
C THR A 39 -5.04 -11.79 -20.00
N ILE A 40 -3.99 -12.45 -19.49
CA ILE A 40 -3.57 -13.77 -19.99
C ILE A 40 -4.76 -14.71 -19.92
N ARG A 41 -5.10 -15.35 -21.05
CA ARG A 41 -6.28 -16.23 -21.19
C ARG A 41 -5.93 -17.70 -21.02
N TYR A 42 -4.68 -18.06 -21.29
CA TYR A 42 -4.20 -19.43 -21.34
C TYR A 42 -2.98 -19.59 -20.44
N PRO A 43 -3.15 -19.78 -19.12
CA PRO A 43 -2.06 -20.02 -18.19
C PRO A 43 -1.51 -21.44 -18.36
N THR A 44 -0.78 -21.68 -19.45
CA THR A 44 -0.08 -22.96 -19.67
C THR A 44 1.24 -23.00 -18.92
N GLU A 45 1.77 -24.20 -18.70
CA GLU A 45 3.08 -24.40 -18.05
C GLU A 45 4.20 -23.64 -18.75
N THR A 46 4.18 -23.62 -20.08
CA THR A 46 5.11 -22.84 -20.92
C THR A 46 5.02 -21.35 -20.62
N VAL A 47 3.80 -20.78 -20.57
CA VAL A 47 3.63 -19.34 -20.26
C VAL A 47 4.13 -19.04 -18.84
N MET A 48 3.83 -19.90 -17.86
CA MET A 48 4.31 -19.74 -16.49
C MET A 48 5.85 -19.78 -16.41
N HIS A 49 6.48 -20.66 -17.17
CA HIS A 49 7.93 -20.81 -17.20
C HIS A 49 8.61 -19.65 -17.92
N GLU A 50 8.13 -19.28 -19.10
CA GLU A 50 8.68 -18.17 -19.89
C GLU A 50 8.51 -16.83 -19.18
N TYR A 51 7.41 -16.64 -18.46
CA TYR A 51 7.22 -15.45 -17.64
C TYR A 51 8.19 -15.41 -16.46
N PHE A 52 8.48 -16.55 -15.80
CA PHE A 52 9.55 -16.62 -14.80
C PHE A 52 10.90 -16.20 -15.39
N LEU A 53 11.27 -16.75 -16.55
CA LEU A 53 12.55 -16.44 -17.20
C LEU A 53 12.65 -14.95 -17.56
N LEU A 54 11.58 -14.35 -18.08
CA LEU A 54 11.52 -12.92 -18.37
C LEU A 54 11.72 -12.10 -17.10
N VAL A 55 10.93 -12.34 -16.05
CA VAL A 55 10.99 -11.47 -14.85
C VAL A 55 12.30 -11.61 -14.11
N THR A 56 12.96 -12.77 -14.15
CA THR A 56 14.28 -12.98 -13.54
C THR A 56 15.46 -12.59 -14.42
N SER A 57 15.21 -12.17 -15.67
CA SER A 57 16.27 -11.81 -16.62
C SER A 57 16.98 -10.50 -16.25
N ASN A 58 18.23 -10.36 -16.66
CA ASN A 58 18.97 -9.09 -16.52
C ASN A 58 18.28 -7.93 -17.24
N ALA A 59 17.58 -8.20 -18.35
CA ALA A 59 16.85 -7.19 -19.10
C ALA A 59 15.71 -6.56 -18.28
N VAL A 60 15.11 -7.31 -17.34
CA VAL A 60 14.06 -6.81 -16.44
C VAL A 60 14.62 -6.32 -15.11
N GLN A 61 15.50 -7.10 -14.48
CA GLN A 61 15.95 -6.84 -13.10
C GLN A 61 16.77 -5.54 -12.94
N HIS A 62 17.39 -5.04 -14.02
CA HIS A 62 18.17 -3.79 -14.01
C HIS A 62 17.39 -2.58 -14.52
N GLN A 63 16.08 -2.71 -14.78
CA GLN A 63 15.24 -1.58 -15.18
C GLN A 63 14.43 -1.07 -13.98
N GLU A 64 14.62 0.21 -13.66
CA GLU A 64 13.79 0.94 -12.70
C GLU A 64 12.30 0.82 -13.08
N TYR A 65 11.43 0.75 -12.06
CA TYR A 65 9.98 0.49 -12.15
C TYR A 65 9.59 -0.90 -12.65
N LEU A 66 10.25 -1.40 -13.70
CA LEU A 66 9.94 -2.69 -14.33
C LEU A 66 10.34 -3.87 -13.45
N ASN A 67 11.50 -3.81 -12.79
CA ASN A 67 12.03 -4.88 -11.94
C ASN A 67 11.01 -5.37 -10.89
N THR A 68 10.53 -4.48 -10.03
CA THR A 68 9.59 -4.76 -8.94
C THR A 68 8.22 -5.09 -9.50
N THR A 69 7.73 -4.30 -10.45
CA THR A 69 6.42 -4.51 -11.06
C THR A 69 6.32 -5.88 -11.71
N ALA A 70 7.35 -6.31 -12.42
CA ALA A 70 7.34 -7.60 -13.11
C ALA A 70 7.29 -8.77 -12.14
N LEU A 71 8.07 -8.73 -11.04
CA LEU A 71 8.01 -9.76 -10.00
C LEU A 71 6.63 -9.84 -9.34
N ILE A 72 6.06 -8.70 -8.95
CA ILE A 72 4.72 -8.63 -8.34
C ILE A 72 3.65 -9.16 -9.31
N SER A 73 3.70 -8.72 -10.57
CA SER A 73 2.76 -9.15 -11.61
C SER A 73 2.86 -10.64 -11.87
N TYR A 74 4.06 -11.19 -11.92
CA TYR A 74 4.26 -12.63 -12.06
C TYR A 74 3.68 -13.41 -10.88
N CYS A 75 3.86 -12.93 -9.65
CA CYS A 75 3.29 -13.56 -8.46
C CYS A 75 1.75 -13.49 -8.44
N ASP A 76 1.15 -12.36 -8.81
CA ASP A 76 -0.32 -12.23 -8.96
C ASP A 76 -0.85 -13.16 -10.07
N PHE A 77 -0.13 -13.30 -11.18
CA PHE A 77 -0.49 -14.25 -12.24
C PHE A 77 -0.50 -15.70 -11.73
N LEU A 78 0.54 -16.13 -11.01
CA LEU A 78 0.58 -17.48 -10.44
C LEU A 78 -0.48 -17.70 -9.36
N ASN A 79 -0.71 -16.70 -8.51
CA ASN A 79 -1.78 -16.75 -7.53
C ASN A 79 -3.13 -17.00 -8.20
N ARG A 80 -3.44 -16.22 -9.25
CA ARG A 80 -4.71 -16.33 -9.97
C ARG A 80 -4.87 -17.65 -10.70
N ALA A 81 -3.81 -18.14 -11.33
CA ALA A 81 -3.82 -19.30 -12.21
C ALA A 81 -3.71 -20.65 -11.49
N GLN A 82 -2.93 -20.72 -10.41
CA GLN A 82 -2.56 -21.99 -9.77
C GLN A 82 -3.05 -22.11 -8.32
N VAL A 83 -2.94 -21.03 -7.54
CA VAL A 83 -3.12 -21.09 -6.08
C VAL A 83 -4.56 -20.82 -5.66
N ASN A 84 -5.17 -19.78 -6.23
CA ASN A 84 -6.54 -19.38 -5.92
C ASN A 84 -7.52 -20.12 -6.85
N ASN A 85 -8.18 -21.12 -6.29
CA ASN A 85 -9.15 -21.92 -7.04
C ASN A 85 -10.27 -21.05 -7.64
N ARG A 86 -10.77 -20.07 -6.88
CA ARG A 86 -11.89 -19.24 -7.32
C ARG A 86 -11.51 -18.39 -8.53
N SER A 87 -10.36 -17.72 -8.51
CA SER A 87 -9.88 -16.96 -9.67
C SER A 87 -9.59 -17.88 -10.85
N ALA A 88 -9.07 -19.09 -10.60
CA ALA A 88 -8.79 -20.04 -11.67
C ALA A 88 -10.06 -20.38 -12.47
N TYR A 89 -11.18 -20.65 -11.79
CA TYR A 89 -12.48 -20.91 -12.44
C TYR A 89 -13.15 -19.66 -13.03
N ASN A 90 -12.89 -18.47 -12.46
CA ASN A 90 -13.56 -17.23 -12.88
C ASN A 90 -12.91 -16.53 -14.07
N TYR A 91 -11.60 -16.72 -14.27
CA TYR A 91 -10.82 -16.01 -15.29
C TYR A 91 -10.34 -16.89 -16.43
N TYR A 92 -10.33 -18.22 -16.27
CA TYR A 92 -9.84 -19.14 -17.29
C TYR A 92 -10.92 -20.16 -17.68
N PRO A 93 -10.86 -20.71 -18.91
CA PRO A 93 -11.87 -21.64 -19.42
C PRO A 93 -11.74 -23.07 -18.83
N VAL A 94 -11.68 -23.16 -17.50
CA VAL A 94 -11.44 -24.42 -16.77
C VAL A 94 -12.57 -25.43 -16.97
N TYR A 95 -13.82 -24.97 -17.11
CA TYR A 95 -14.97 -25.84 -17.35
C TYR A 95 -14.97 -26.49 -18.75
N SER A 96 -14.24 -25.94 -19.72
CA SER A 96 -14.09 -26.53 -21.05
C SER A 96 -12.86 -27.43 -21.16
N PHE A 97 -11.72 -27.00 -20.63
CA PHE A 97 -10.42 -27.64 -20.89
C PHE A 97 -9.78 -28.27 -19.66
N GLY A 98 -10.42 -28.18 -18.49
CA GLY A 98 -9.73 -28.42 -17.23
C GLY A 98 -8.69 -27.32 -16.93
N ARG A 99 -7.83 -27.57 -15.94
CA ARG A 99 -6.69 -26.67 -15.69
C ARG A 99 -5.68 -26.84 -16.83
N LEU A 100 -5.22 -25.71 -17.38
CA LEU A 100 -4.29 -25.67 -18.52
C LEU A 100 -2.83 -25.94 -18.14
N ALA A 101 -2.57 -26.19 -16.87
CA ALA A 101 -1.32 -26.66 -16.33
C ALA A 101 -1.63 -27.82 -15.37
N ASP A 102 -0.78 -28.84 -15.39
CA ASP A 102 -0.99 -30.06 -14.63
C ASP A 102 -1.04 -29.75 -13.12
N ALA A 103 -1.83 -30.53 -12.38
CA ALA A 103 -1.86 -30.47 -10.92
C ALA A 103 -0.50 -30.79 -10.29
N ASP A 104 0.32 -31.61 -10.98
CA ASP A 104 1.68 -31.94 -10.56
C ASP A 104 2.72 -30.88 -10.95
N TYR A 105 2.36 -29.89 -11.78
CA TYR A 105 3.24 -28.78 -12.14
C TYR A 105 3.37 -27.75 -11.00
N LYS A 106 4.12 -28.13 -9.96
CA LYS A 106 4.34 -27.36 -8.73
C LYS A 106 5.39 -26.27 -8.89
N ILE A 107 5.30 -25.45 -9.95
CA ILE A 107 6.26 -24.36 -10.23
C ILE A 107 6.35 -23.37 -9.04
N VAL A 108 5.23 -23.09 -8.38
CA VAL A 108 5.16 -22.20 -7.21
C VAL A 108 6.07 -22.73 -6.10
N ALA A 109 5.85 -23.96 -5.64
CA ALA A 109 6.57 -24.54 -4.50
C ALA A 109 8.01 -24.98 -4.85
N HIS A 110 8.24 -25.51 -6.05
CA HIS A 110 9.53 -26.11 -6.40
C HIS A 110 10.52 -25.17 -7.08
N LYS A 111 10.06 -24.06 -7.67
CA LYS A 111 10.92 -23.13 -8.42
C LYS A 111 10.85 -21.70 -7.90
N VAL A 112 9.64 -21.16 -7.77
CA VAL A 112 9.43 -19.73 -7.50
C VAL A 112 9.68 -19.39 -6.04
N VAL A 113 9.07 -20.13 -5.11
CA VAL A 113 9.29 -19.94 -3.66
C VAL A 113 10.77 -20.13 -3.29
N PRO A 114 11.49 -21.18 -3.73
CA PRO A 114 12.92 -21.32 -3.44
C PRO A 114 13.76 -20.18 -4.00
N TRP A 115 13.46 -19.69 -5.21
CA TRP A 115 14.17 -18.54 -5.79
C TRP A 115 13.98 -17.29 -4.94
N PHE A 116 12.74 -16.94 -4.59
CA PHE A 116 12.47 -15.79 -3.73
C PHE A 116 13.04 -15.97 -2.31
N ALA A 117 13.02 -17.17 -1.75
CA ALA A 117 13.62 -17.46 -0.44
C ALA A 117 15.14 -17.21 -0.46
N HIS A 118 15.82 -17.59 -1.55
CA HIS A 118 17.23 -17.25 -1.75
C HIS A 118 17.43 -15.74 -1.87
N GLN A 119 16.68 -15.07 -2.75
CA GLN A 119 16.81 -13.62 -2.96
C GLN A 119 16.54 -12.81 -1.68
N LEU A 120 15.51 -13.18 -0.92
CA LEU A 120 15.21 -12.58 0.38
C LEU A 120 16.36 -12.75 1.36
N ARG A 121 16.93 -13.96 1.47
CA ARG A 121 18.06 -14.22 2.35
C ARG A 121 19.29 -13.39 1.98
N GLU A 122 19.60 -13.28 0.69
CA GLU A 122 20.73 -12.48 0.23
C GLU A 122 20.49 -10.98 0.44
N ALA A 123 19.27 -10.49 0.22
CA ALA A 123 18.92 -9.09 0.50
C ALA A 123 19.04 -8.76 1.99
N VAL A 124 18.57 -9.65 2.88
CA VAL A 124 18.73 -9.48 4.34
C VAL A 124 20.20 -9.46 4.74
N LYS A 125 21.02 -10.38 4.20
CA LYS A 125 22.47 -10.39 4.46
C LYS A 125 23.18 -9.12 3.96
N ALA A 126 22.71 -8.55 2.86
CA ALA A 126 23.27 -7.35 2.26
C ALA A 126 22.79 -6.06 2.93
N GLY A 127 21.81 -6.11 3.85
CA GLY A 127 21.18 -4.92 4.43
C GLY A 127 20.36 -4.12 3.42
N ASP A 128 19.91 -4.72 2.32
CA ASP A 128 19.15 -4.03 1.27
C ASP A 128 17.66 -4.02 1.63
N SER A 129 17.25 -3.09 2.49
CA SER A 129 15.87 -2.98 3.00
C SER A 129 14.83 -2.94 1.87
N VAL A 130 15.08 -2.16 0.81
CA VAL A 130 14.16 -2.02 -0.32
C VAL A 130 13.92 -3.38 -1.00
N LYS A 131 14.97 -4.14 -1.28
CA LYS A 131 14.81 -5.50 -1.85
C LYS A 131 14.17 -6.48 -0.88
N VAL A 132 14.49 -6.41 0.42
CA VAL A 132 13.84 -7.24 1.45
C VAL A 132 12.33 -7.05 1.39
N GLN A 133 11.85 -5.80 1.42
CA GLN A 133 10.43 -5.47 1.35
C GLN A 133 9.79 -5.98 0.04
N VAL A 134 10.45 -5.79 -1.11
CA VAL A 134 9.97 -6.30 -2.41
C VAL A 134 9.81 -7.82 -2.40
N TYR A 135 10.81 -8.57 -1.91
CA TYR A 135 10.76 -10.03 -1.90
C TYR A 135 9.74 -10.59 -0.90
N ILE A 136 9.59 -9.95 0.27
CA ILE A 136 8.50 -10.25 1.21
C ILE A 136 7.15 -10.09 0.51
N ARG A 137 6.93 -8.95 -0.17
CA ARG A 137 5.65 -8.69 -0.84
C ARG A 137 5.40 -9.63 -2.02
N CYS A 138 6.43 -10.03 -2.77
CA CYS A 138 6.31 -11.01 -3.84
C CYS A 138 5.94 -12.39 -3.32
N LEU A 139 6.61 -12.88 -2.28
CA LEU A 139 6.28 -14.14 -1.61
C LEU A 139 4.83 -14.11 -1.11
N GLY A 140 4.43 -13.03 -0.44
CA GLY A 140 3.05 -12.82 0.00
C GLY A 140 2.02 -12.89 -1.13
N HIS A 141 2.31 -12.26 -2.27
CA HIS A 141 1.42 -12.25 -3.44
C HIS A 141 1.14 -13.64 -4.01
N LEU A 142 2.06 -14.60 -3.88
CA LEU A 142 1.80 -15.98 -4.29
C LEU A 142 0.60 -16.56 -3.52
N GLY A 143 0.43 -16.20 -2.25
CA GLY A 143 -0.66 -16.67 -1.39
C GLY A 143 -0.69 -18.18 -1.22
N HIS A 144 0.45 -18.86 -1.37
CA HIS A 144 0.61 -20.31 -1.30
C HIS A 144 1.14 -20.72 0.09
N PRO A 145 0.71 -21.84 0.69
CA PRO A 145 1.10 -22.22 2.06
C PRO A 145 2.61 -22.35 2.29
N GLU A 146 3.35 -22.78 1.27
CA GLU A 146 4.82 -22.94 1.31
C GLU A 146 5.58 -21.66 1.72
N ILE A 147 4.99 -20.48 1.51
CA ILE A 147 5.63 -19.21 1.91
C ILE A 147 5.81 -19.12 3.43
N LEU A 148 5.00 -19.84 4.21
CA LEU A 148 5.12 -19.87 5.66
C LEU A 148 6.45 -20.50 6.10
N ASN A 149 6.93 -21.53 5.41
CA ASN A 149 8.23 -22.16 5.70
C ASN A 149 9.40 -21.19 5.45
N VAL A 150 9.23 -20.26 4.50
CA VAL A 150 10.21 -19.20 4.23
C VAL A 150 10.15 -18.12 5.29
N PHE A 151 8.95 -17.71 5.71
CA PHE A 151 8.74 -16.62 6.67
C PHE A 151 9.03 -17.02 8.13
N GLU A 152 8.80 -18.29 8.48
CA GLU A 152 8.95 -18.83 9.84
C GLU A 152 10.27 -18.45 10.54
N PRO A 153 11.47 -18.67 9.96
CA PRO A 153 12.72 -18.32 10.66
C PRO A 153 12.87 -16.82 10.96
N TYR A 154 12.26 -15.95 10.15
CA TYR A 154 12.25 -14.50 10.40
C TYR A 154 11.22 -14.13 11.47
N LEU A 155 10.02 -14.72 11.41
CA LEU A 155 8.95 -14.51 12.38
C LEU A 155 9.24 -15.10 13.76
N GLU A 156 10.07 -16.13 13.85
CA GLU A 156 10.56 -16.70 15.12
C GLU A 156 11.82 -16.00 15.65
N GLY A 157 12.40 -15.06 14.90
CA GLY A 157 13.62 -14.35 15.29
C GLY A 157 14.91 -15.18 15.18
N LYS A 158 14.87 -16.33 14.48
CA LYS A 158 16.08 -17.12 14.15
C LYS A 158 16.98 -16.39 13.17
N ILE A 159 16.40 -15.61 12.27
CA ILE A 159 17.10 -14.67 11.39
C ILE A 159 16.67 -13.26 11.79
N PRO A 160 17.61 -12.38 12.20
CA PRO A 160 17.27 -11.04 12.64
C PRO A 160 16.77 -10.21 11.46
N VAL A 161 15.70 -9.46 11.72
CA VAL A 161 15.07 -8.49 10.82
C VAL A 161 14.49 -7.37 11.68
N THR A 162 14.31 -6.19 11.09
CA THR A 162 13.73 -5.04 11.80
C THR A 162 12.28 -5.32 12.21
N HIS A 163 11.77 -4.54 13.18
CA HIS A 163 10.34 -4.59 13.55
C HIS A 163 9.43 -4.27 12.36
N PHE A 164 9.85 -3.35 11.49
CA PHE A 164 9.12 -3.01 10.28
C PHE A 164 9.10 -4.16 9.25
N GLN A 165 10.23 -4.85 9.05
CA GLN A 165 10.27 -6.03 8.19
C GLN A 165 9.40 -7.17 8.75
N ARG A 166 9.35 -7.38 10.08
CA ARG A 166 8.37 -8.30 10.71
C ARG A 166 6.94 -7.90 10.38
N LEU A 167 6.59 -6.63 10.49
CA LEU A 167 5.27 -6.11 10.09
C LEU A 167 4.98 -6.40 8.61
N ALA A 168 5.96 -6.18 7.73
CA ALA A 168 5.85 -6.49 6.30
C ALA A 168 5.56 -7.98 6.05
N PHE A 169 6.21 -8.90 6.76
CA PHE A 169 5.92 -10.34 6.67
C PHE A 169 4.46 -10.67 7.02
N ILE A 170 3.92 -10.06 8.08
CA ILE A 170 2.52 -10.29 8.49
C ILE A 170 1.56 -9.71 7.46
N VAL A 171 1.76 -8.47 7.03
CA VAL A 171 0.91 -7.79 6.04
C VAL A 171 0.91 -8.52 4.69
N ALA A 172 2.04 -9.14 4.32
CA ALA A 172 2.16 -9.96 3.12
C ALA A 172 1.28 -11.22 3.11
N LEU A 173 0.66 -11.61 4.23
CA LEU A 173 -0.24 -12.77 4.31
C LEU A 173 -1.66 -12.50 3.80
N ASP A 174 -1.95 -11.31 3.26
CA ASP A 174 -3.28 -10.93 2.74
C ASP A 174 -3.84 -11.90 1.69
N ARG A 175 -3.02 -12.39 0.75
CA ARG A 175 -3.46 -13.40 -0.23
C ARG A 175 -3.62 -14.78 0.39
N LEU A 176 -2.83 -15.12 1.41
CA LEU A 176 -2.99 -16.37 2.15
C LEU A 176 -4.32 -16.38 2.92
N VAL A 177 -4.73 -15.24 3.47
CA VAL A 177 -6.05 -15.05 4.12
C VAL A 177 -7.19 -15.33 3.14
N GLU A 178 -7.07 -14.86 1.90
CA GLU A 178 -8.08 -15.08 0.86
C GLU A 178 -8.14 -16.54 0.38
N ASN A 179 -6.98 -17.17 0.21
CA ASN A 179 -6.86 -18.52 -0.37
C ASN A 179 -7.04 -19.65 0.65
N TYR A 180 -6.49 -19.48 1.85
CA TYR A 180 -6.41 -20.50 2.91
C TYR A 180 -6.79 -19.91 4.28
N PRO A 181 -8.03 -19.38 4.45
CA PRO A 181 -8.42 -18.63 5.64
C PRO A 181 -8.25 -19.40 6.95
N ARG A 182 -8.46 -20.72 6.95
CA ARG A 182 -8.27 -21.56 8.15
C ARG A 182 -6.82 -21.63 8.59
N LEU A 183 -5.89 -21.82 7.64
CA LEU A 183 -4.45 -21.87 7.91
C LEU A 183 -3.95 -20.50 8.36
N ALA A 184 -4.29 -19.45 7.61
CA ALA A 184 -3.92 -18.07 7.94
C ALA A 184 -4.40 -17.68 9.34
N ARG A 185 -5.64 -18.03 9.70
CA ARG A 185 -6.21 -17.78 11.03
C ARG A 185 -5.35 -18.38 12.15
N SER A 186 -4.88 -19.62 12.01
CA SER A 186 -4.03 -20.26 13.02
C SER A 186 -2.69 -19.54 13.20
N VAL A 187 -2.08 -19.07 12.11
CA VAL A 187 -0.81 -18.34 12.15
C VAL A 187 -1.01 -16.96 12.77
N LEU A 188 -1.95 -16.18 12.24
CA LEU A 188 -2.22 -14.81 12.68
C LEU A 188 -2.67 -14.75 14.15
N PHE A 189 -3.40 -15.77 14.64
CA PHE A 189 -3.83 -15.81 16.03
C PHE A 189 -2.65 -15.97 16.99
N LYS A 190 -1.63 -16.76 16.63
CA LYS A 190 -0.40 -16.89 17.42
C LYS A 190 0.36 -15.57 17.48
N VAL A 191 0.47 -14.87 16.35
CA VAL A 191 1.13 -13.55 16.26
C VAL A 191 0.40 -12.54 17.16
N TYR A 192 -0.93 -12.48 17.05
CA TYR A 192 -1.75 -11.62 17.91
C TYR A 192 -1.55 -11.90 19.40
N GLN A 193 -1.47 -13.18 19.80
CA GLN A 193 -1.31 -13.57 21.20
C GLN A 193 0.08 -13.31 21.78
N ASN A 194 1.09 -13.06 20.94
CA ASN A 194 2.45 -12.77 21.41
C ASN A 194 2.54 -11.34 21.95
N THR A 195 2.28 -11.16 23.25
CA THR A 195 2.35 -9.83 23.90
C THR A 195 3.76 -9.23 23.96
N GLY A 196 4.80 -10.00 23.63
CA GLY A 196 6.18 -9.52 23.52
C GLY A 196 6.55 -8.95 22.15
N ASP A 197 5.66 -9.02 21.16
CA ASP A 197 5.89 -8.45 19.83
C ASP A 197 5.45 -6.97 19.76
N ALA A 198 5.92 -6.27 18.73
CA ALA A 198 5.54 -4.89 18.48
C ALA A 198 4.03 -4.75 18.23
N HIS A 199 3.42 -3.66 18.68
CA HIS A 199 1.96 -3.51 18.63
C HIS A 199 1.45 -3.43 17.20
N GLU A 200 2.25 -2.89 16.28
CA GLU A 200 1.96 -2.77 14.84
C GLU A 200 1.81 -4.15 14.21
N VAL A 201 2.72 -5.08 14.51
CA VAL A 201 2.71 -6.47 14.03
C VAL A 201 1.43 -7.18 14.52
N ARG A 202 1.07 -6.97 15.79
CA ARG A 202 -0.12 -7.56 16.41
C ARG A 202 -1.42 -6.93 15.88
N CYS A 203 -1.45 -5.62 15.64
CA CYS A 203 -2.58 -4.92 15.03
C CYS A 203 -2.82 -5.39 13.59
N ALA A 204 -1.75 -5.49 12.78
CA ALA A 204 -1.84 -6.05 11.43
C ALA A 204 -2.37 -7.48 11.44
N ALA A 205 -1.92 -8.30 12.41
CA ALA A 205 -2.44 -9.65 12.58
C ALA A 205 -3.96 -9.64 12.85
N VAL A 206 -4.47 -8.77 13.74
CA VAL A 206 -5.91 -8.61 13.99
C VAL A 206 -6.68 -8.23 12.73
N TYR A 207 -6.18 -7.27 11.95
CA TYR A 207 -6.85 -6.79 10.72
C TYR A 207 -6.99 -7.91 9.69
N LEU A 208 -5.95 -8.72 9.51
CA LEU A 208 -5.98 -9.89 8.66
C LEU A 208 -6.85 -11.02 9.24
N LEU A 209 -6.84 -11.21 10.56
CA LEU A 209 -7.62 -12.26 11.23
C LEU A 209 -9.11 -12.10 10.98
N ILE A 210 -9.60 -10.87 11.09
CA ILE A 210 -11.01 -10.53 10.95
C ILE A 210 -11.51 -10.80 9.52
N ARG A 211 -10.64 -10.60 8.52
CA ARG A 211 -10.91 -10.97 7.12
C ARG A 211 -11.06 -12.49 6.91
N THR A 212 -10.56 -13.34 7.83
CA THR A 212 -10.75 -14.81 7.79
C THR A 212 -12.12 -15.27 8.29
N LYS A 213 -12.98 -14.35 8.78
CA LYS A 213 -14.25 -14.63 9.45
C LYS A 213 -14.09 -15.66 10.58
N PRO A 214 -13.43 -15.28 11.70
CA PRO A 214 -13.16 -16.21 12.79
C PRO A 214 -14.45 -16.75 13.44
N PRO A 215 -14.41 -17.97 13.99
CA PRO A 215 -15.53 -18.53 14.74
C PRO A 215 -15.73 -17.83 16.09
N VAL A 216 -16.95 -17.91 16.65
CA VAL A 216 -17.35 -17.20 17.88
C VAL A 216 -16.39 -17.38 19.06
N TYR A 217 -15.90 -18.58 19.34
CA TYR A 217 -15.00 -18.83 20.48
C TYR A 217 -13.68 -18.04 20.36
N MET A 218 -13.23 -17.79 19.13
CA MET A 218 -12.02 -17.02 18.87
C MET A 218 -12.29 -15.53 19.05
N LEU A 219 -13.42 -15.03 18.56
CA LEU A 219 -13.84 -13.64 18.75
C LEU A 219 -14.08 -13.33 20.23
N GLN A 220 -14.74 -14.23 20.98
CA GLN A 220 -14.93 -14.09 22.42
C GLN A 220 -13.60 -14.07 23.17
N ARG A 221 -12.65 -14.92 22.78
CA ARG A 221 -11.30 -14.91 23.37
C ARG A 221 -10.56 -13.60 23.07
N MET A 222 -10.67 -13.07 21.86
CA MET A 222 -10.12 -11.76 21.51
C MET A 222 -10.77 -10.65 22.34
N ALA A 223 -12.10 -10.71 22.50
CA ALA A 223 -12.85 -9.74 23.29
C ALA A 223 -12.41 -9.75 24.76
N GLU A 224 -12.33 -10.91 25.41
CA GLU A 224 -11.84 -11.05 26.79
C GLU A 224 -10.39 -10.57 26.94
N GLN A 225 -9.52 -10.85 25.95
CA GLN A 225 -8.14 -10.40 25.97
C GLN A 225 -8.02 -8.87 25.98
N THR A 226 -9.02 -8.13 25.48
CA THR A 226 -9.02 -6.66 25.53
C THR A 226 -9.03 -6.08 26.95
N HIS A 227 -9.26 -6.87 27.99
CA HIS A 227 -9.11 -6.41 29.37
C HIS A 227 -7.67 -6.44 29.87
N TYR A 228 -6.87 -7.39 29.37
CA TYR A 228 -5.56 -7.74 29.92
C TYR A 228 -4.38 -7.41 28.99
N ASP A 229 -4.63 -7.16 27.71
CA ASP A 229 -3.56 -6.84 26.75
C ASP A 229 -2.77 -5.60 27.22
N PRO A 230 -1.43 -5.66 27.24
CA PRO A 230 -0.62 -4.51 27.67
C PRO A 230 -0.70 -3.34 26.69
N SER A 231 -0.92 -3.61 25.40
CA SER A 231 -0.97 -2.55 24.38
C SER A 231 -2.39 -2.01 24.23
N THR A 232 -2.56 -0.73 24.52
CA THR A 232 -3.82 0.00 24.27
C THR A 232 -4.18 0.05 22.79
N TYR A 233 -3.20 0.09 21.88
CA TYR A 233 -3.42 0.03 20.44
C TYR A 233 -4.00 -1.30 20.00
N VAL A 234 -3.49 -2.43 20.53
CA VAL A 234 -4.02 -3.75 20.20
C VAL A 234 -5.44 -3.93 20.76
N ARG A 235 -5.71 -3.40 21.97
CA ARG A 235 -7.07 -3.40 22.54
C ARG A 235 -8.05 -2.63 21.66
N ALA A 236 -7.66 -1.44 21.19
CA ALA A 236 -8.45 -0.61 20.29
C ALA A 236 -8.69 -1.30 18.94
N ALA A 237 -7.66 -1.92 18.37
CA ALA A 237 -7.74 -2.67 17.12
C ALA A 237 -8.75 -3.83 17.22
N VAL A 238 -8.74 -4.59 18.32
CA VAL A 238 -9.69 -5.67 18.54
C VAL A 238 -11.11 -5.14 18.78
N LYS A 239 -11.28 -4.11 19.63
CA LYS A 239 -12.59 -3.53 19.94
C LYS A 239 -13.27 -3.04 18.67
N THR A 240 -12.61 -2.16 17.92
CA THR A 240 -13.15 -1.61 16.65
C THR A 240 -13.46 -2.70 15.63
N ALA A 241 -12.63 -3.74 15.55
CA ALA A 241 -12.88 -4.85 14.64
C ALA A 241 -14.13 -5.64 14.98
N LEU A 242 -14.36 -5.96 16.25
CA LEU A 242 -15.52 -6.73 16.70
C LEU A 242 -16.80 -5.89 16.64
N GLU A 243 -16.75 -4.62 17.03
CA GLU A 243 -17.88 -3.70 16.91
C GLU A 243 -18.30 -3.55 15.45
N SER A 244 -17.35 -3.23 14.56
CA SER A 244 -17.65 -3.09 13.12
C SER A 244 -18.10 -4.40 12.48
N ALA A 245 -17.56 -5.54 12.92
CA ALA A 245 -17.99 -6.84 12.43
C ALA A 245 -19.42 -7.19 12.89
N SER A 246 -19.83 -6.74 14.09
CA SER A 246 -21.17 -6.96 14.63
C SER A 246 -22.27 -6.17 13.91
N GLU A 247 -21.87 -5.09 13.24
CA GLU A 247 -22.71 -4.24 12.39
C GLU A 247 -22.65 -4.65 10.91
N ALA A 248 -21.87 -5.68 10.55
CA ALA A 248 -21.75 -6.12 9.17
C ALA A 248 -23.07 -6.68 8.64
N ASP A 249 -23.48 -6.23 7.45
CA ASP A 249 -24.78 -6.56 6.88
C ASP A 249 -24.82 -7.99 6.27
N GLU A 250 -26.05 -8.50 6.11
CA GLU A 250 -26.36 -9.88 5.70
C GLU A 250 -26.17 -10.18 4.20
N PHE A 251 -25.88 -9.17 3.36
CA PHE A 251 -26.02 -9.24 1.89
C PHE A 251 -25.14 -10.28 1.15
N ASP A 252 -24.21 -10.94 1.84
CA ASP A 252 -23.14 -11.73 1.24
C ASP A 252 -23.00 -13.15 1.86
N ASP A 253 -24.08 -13.66 2.47
CA ASP A 253 -24.13 -14.87 3.31
C ASP A 253 -23.21 -14.80 4.55
N ASP A 254 -22.95 -13.58 5.04
CA ASP A 254 -22.03 -13.29 6.14
C ASP A 254 -22.73 -13.14 7.50
N TYR A 255 -23.99 -13.56 7.58
CA TYR A 255 -24.82 -13.50 8.79
C TYR A 255 -24.16 -14.18 9.98
N GLU A 256 -23.61 -15.38 9.80
CA GLU A 256 -22.92 -16.13 10.88
C GLU A 256 -21.75 -15.32 11.45
N PHE A 257 -20.98 -14.64 10.59
CA PHE A 257 -19.83 -13.85 11.05
C PHE A 257 -20.27 -12.66 11.89
N SER A 258 -21.31 -11.94 11.45
CA SER A 258 -21.88 -10.81 12.19
C SER A 258 -22.47 -11.25 13.53
N GLN A 259 -23.24 -12.35 13.56
CA GLN A 259 -23.76 -12.94 14.79
C GLN A 259 -22.65 -13.37 15.76
N ASN A 260 -21.60 -14.02 15.25
CA ASN A 260 -20.46 -14.42 16.06
C ASN A 260 -19.76 -13.20 16.70
N ALA A 261 -19.67 -12.08 15.97
CA ALA A 261 -19.13 -10.84 16.50
C ALA A 261 -20.06 -10.21 17.55
N GLN A 262 -21.38 -10.17 17.32
CA GLN A 262 -22.37 -9.70 18.29
C GLN A 262 -22.31 -10.46 19.62
N ALA A 263 -22.09 -11.78 19.57
CA ALA A 263 -21.89 -12.59 20.76
C ALA A 263 -20.61 -12.23 21.53
N ALA A 264 -19.55 -11.80 20.83
CA ALA A 264 -18.28 -11.43 21.42
C ALA A 264 -18.25 -9.99 21.97
N VAL A 265 -18.99 -9.06 21.37
CA VAL A 265 -19.00 -7.63 21.76
C VAL A 265 -19.32 -7.43 23.25
N LYS A 266 -20.17 -8.27 23.84
CA LYS A 266 -20.54 -8.21 25.27
C LYS A 266 -19.37 -8.47 26.23
N HIS A 267 -18.29 -9.08 25.74
CA HIS A 267 -17.08 -9.41 26.50
C HIS A 267 -15.98 -8.35 26.36
N LEU A 268 -16.18 -7.34 25.51
CA LEU A 268 -15.20 -6.29 25.26
C LEU A 268 -14.93 -5.44 26.50
N ASN A 269 -13.73 -4.88 26.53
CA ASN A 269 -13.41 -3.84 27.49
C ASN A 269 -14.28 -2.59 27.27
N PRO A 270 -14.87 -2.00 28.34
CA PRO A 270 -15.78 -0.87 28.21
C PRO A 270 -15.10 0.44 27.85
N ARG A 271 -13.76 0.53 27.87
CA ARG A 271 -13.03 1.76 27.54
C ARG A 271 -13.24 2.15 26.08
N ASP A 272 -13.56 3.41 25.84
CA ASP A 272 -13.64 3.96 24.48
C ASP A 272 -12.27 4.42 23.99
N PHE A 273 -12.02 4.18 22.70
CA PHE A 273 -10.79 4.55 22.02
C PHE A 273 -11.12 5.55 20.92
N SER A 274 -10.33 6.62 20.82
CA SER A 274 -10.43 7.62 19.76
C SER A 274 -9.62 7.20 18.51
N LEU A 275 -9.74 7.98 17.44
CA LEU A 275 -9.02 7.78 16.17
C LEU A 275 -7.49 7.93 16.28
N GLN A 276 -6.94 8.28 17.44
CA GLN A 276 -5.47 8.27 17.64
C GLN A 276 -4.92 6.86 17.89
N TYR A 277 -5.77 5.88 18.19
CA TYR A 277 -5.38 4.49 18.38
C TYR A 277 -5.54 3.68 17.10
N SER A 278 -4.89 2.52 17.05
CA SER A 278 -5.06 1.54 16.00
C SER A 278 -6.52 1.06 15.94
N GLY A 279 -7.07 0.96 14.74
CA GLY A 279 -8.46 0.52 14.54
C GLY A 279 -8.71 -0.03 13.14
N THR A 280 -9.74 -0.85 13.02
CA THR A 280 -10.25 -1.32 11.73
C THR A 280 -11.77 -1.24 11.68
N PHE A 281 -12.27 -0.76 10.56
CA PHE A 281 -13.67 -0.47 10.33
C PHE A 281 -14.15 -1.22 9.10
N LEU A 282 -15.29 -1.88 9.24
CA LEU A 282 -15.95 -2.65 8.20
C LEU A 282 -17.21 -1.92 7.76
N ARG A 283 -17.40 -1.76 6.46
CA ARG A 283 -18.63 -1.17 5.92
C ARG A 283 -19.10 -1.88 4.67
N ASP A 284 -20.40 -2.12 4.62
CA ASP A 284 -21.08 -2.76 3.50
C ASP A 284 -22.00 -1.78 2.77
N PHE A 285 -22.09 -1.94 1.45
CA PHE A 285 -23.06 -1.29 0.58
C PHE A 285 -23.59 -2.30 -0.41
N ALA A 286 -24.92 -2.40 -0.54
CA ALA A 286 -25.53 -3.33 -1.47
C ALA A 286 -26.62 -2.66 -2.31
N PHE A 287 -26.64 -3.03 -3.58
CA PHE A 287 -27.62 -2.62 -4.58
C PHE A 287 -28.33 -3.89 -5.06
N LYS A 288 -29.44 -4.24 -4.39
CA LYS A 288 -30.13 -5.53 -4.58
C LYS A 288 -30.59 -5.73 -6.03
N GLU A 289 -31.09 -4.67 -6.65
CA GLU A 289 -31.59 -4.67 -8.03
C GLU A 289 -30.49 -4.94 -9.07
N LEU A 290 -29.22 -4.72 -8.70
CA LEU A 290 -28.05 -4.92 -9.56
C LEU A 290 -27.24 -6.16 -9.20
N GLU A 291 -27.69 -6.97 -8.22
CA GLU A 291 -26.93 -8.08 -7.62
C GLU A 291 -25.49 -7.68 -7.28
N LEU A 292 -25.31 -6.46 -6.78
CA LEU A 292 -24.01 -5.82 -6.59
C LEU A 292 -23.83 -5.43 -5.12
N SER A 293 -22.74 -5.89 -4.51
CA SER A 293 -22.34 -5.45 -3.17
C SER A 293 -20.87 -5.01 -3.13
N TYR A 294 -20.58 -4.10 -2.22
CA TYR A 294 -19.25 -3.62 -1.89
C TYR A 294 -19.04 -3.80 -0.40
N ARG A 295 -17.89 -4.36 -0.03
CA ARG A 295 -17.41 -4.42 1.34
C ARG A 295 -16.08 -3.71 1.42
N MET A 296 -15.96 -2.77 2.34
CA MET A 296 -14.76 -1.97 2.56
C MET A 296 -14.19 -2.29 3.93
N TYR A 297 -12.88 -2.52 3.99
CA TYR A 297 -12.11 -2.52 5.23
C TYR A 297 -11.22 -1.29 5.21
N PHE A 298 -11.37 -0.45 6.21
CA PHE A 298 -10.52 0.70 6.46
C PHE A 298 -9.77 0.43 7.77
N SER A 299 -8.45 0.33 7.72
CA SER A 299 -7.65 0.02 8.90
C SER A 299 -6.48 0.98 9.02
N GLN A 300 -6.13 1.35 10.25
CA GLN A 300 -4.99 2.22 10.54
C GLN A 300 -4.15 1.63 11.66
N ILE A 301 -2.84 1.76 11.58
CA ILE A 301 -1.90 1.44 12.66
C ILE A 301 -1.42 2.78 13.20
N ALA A 302 -1.72 3.06 14.47
CA ALA A 302 -1.27 4.28 15.12
C ALA A 302 0.26 4.32 15.17
N ALA A 303 0.82 5.52 14.99
CA ALA A 303 2.24 5.76 15.21
C ALA A 303 2.47 6.19 16.66
N ASP A 304 3.59 5.77 17.25
CA ASP A 304 4.00 6.20 18.58
C ASP A 304 4.69 7.57 18.58
N ASP A 305 5.12 8.03 17.40
CA ASP A 305 5.94 9.23 17.20
C ASP A 305 5.20 10.36 16.46
N HIS A 306 4.00 10.12 15.92
CA HIS A 306 3.28 11.11 15.11
C HIS A 306 1.75 10.93 15.13
N TYR A 307 1.01 11.99 14.77
CA TYR A 307 -0.46 11.94 14.69
C TYR A 307 -0.98 11.25 13.41
N VAL A 308 -0.16 11.25 12.35
CA VAL A 308 -0.45 10.48 11.12
C VAL A 308 -0.07 9.03 11.40
N PRO A 309 -0.97 8.07 11.13
CA PRO A 309 -0.72 6.66 11.41
C PRO A 309 0.45 6.11 10.61
N SER A 310 1.24 5.22 11.21
CA SER A 310 2.39 4.56 10.56
C SER A 310 1.95 3.56 9.50
N GLY A 311 0.70 3.08 9.57
CA GLY A 311 0.12 2.19 8.56
C GLY A 311 -1.32 2.54 8.24
N PHE A 312 -1.68 2.39 6.97
CA PHE A 312 -3.06 2.58 6.49
C PHE A 312 -3.40 1.51 5.47
N PHE A 313 -4.61 0.95 5.57
CA PHE A 313 -5.09 -0.10 4.69
C PHE A 313 -6.50 0.22 4.22
N PHE A 314 -6.71 0.10 2.92
CA PHE A 314 -8.03 0.12 2.28
C PHE A 314 -8.19 -1.13 1.43
N HIS A 315 -9.07 -2.04 1.86
CA HIS A 315 -9.42 -3.23 1.10
C HIS A 315 -10.86 -3.13 0.62
N LEU A 316 -11.05 -3.23 -0.69
CA LEU A 316 -12.36 -3.23 -1.34
C LEU A 316 -12.65 -4.62 -1.90
N ARG A 317 -13.73 -5.23 -1.42
CA ARG A 317 -14.33 -6.44 -2.01
C ARG A 317 -15.59 -6.05 -2.76
N LYS A 318 -15.56 -6.17 -4.09
CA LYS A 318 -16.75 -6.02 -4.95
C LYS A 318 -17.32 -7.39 -5.26
N ASN A 319 -18.60 -7.61 -5.04
CA ASN A 319 -19.33 -8.83 -5.44
C ASN A 319 -20.39 -8.45 -6.49
N MET A 320 -20.38 -9.11 -7.65
CA MET A 320 -21.35 -8.88 -8.72
C MET A 320 -21.90 -10.23 -9.18
N GLY A 321 -23.15 -10.56 -8.82
CA GLY A 321 -23.77 -11.84 -9.14
C GLY A 321 -22.96 -13.05 -8.65
N GLY A 322 -22.30 -12.93 -7.49
CA GLY A 322 -21.41 -13.96 -6.93
C GLY A 322 -19.94 -13.88 -7.40
N LEU A 323 -19.61 -13.03 -8.37
CA LEU A 323 -18.23 -12.77 -8.78
C LEU A 323 -17.56 -11.78 -7.81
N LYS A 324 -16.78 -12.29 -6.85
CA LYS A 324 -16.01 -11.45 -5.92
C LYS A 324 -14.66 -11.05 -6.51
N ARG A 325 -14.33 -9.76 -6.39
CA ARG A 325 -13.05 -9.16 -6.77
C ARG A 325 -12.51 -8.33 -5.61
N PHE A 326 -11.20 -8.36 -5.45
CA PHE A 326 -10.49 -7.67 -4.37
C PHE A 326 -9.55 -6.64 -4.95
N SER A 327 -9.57 -5.44 -4.36
CA SER A 327 -8.62 -4.37 -4.60
C SER A 327 -8.04 -3.94 -3.26
N THR A 328 -6.73 -3.71 -3.23
CA THR A 328 -6.01 -3.31 -2.01
C THR A 328 -5.21 -2.04 -2.30
N PHE A 329 -5.29 -1.10 -1.36
CA PHE A 329 -4.39 0.03 -1.23
C PHE A 329 -3.83 0.03 0.20
N TYR A 330 -2.54 0.25 0.37
CA TYR A 330 -1.98 0.49 1.70
C TYR A 330 -0.67 1.27 1.64
N TYR A 331 -0.31 1.88 2.77
CA TYR A 331 1.06 2.31 3.05
C TYR A 331 1.48 1.84 4.44
N LEU A 332 2.79 1.71 4.63
CA LEU A 332 3.46 1.44 5.89
C LEU A 332 4.75 2.26 5.94
N ILE A 333 5.04 2.86 7.09
CA ILE A 333 6.24 3.66 7.35
C ILE A 333 6.74 3.31 8.76
N SER A 334 8.04 3.07 8.93
CA SER A 334 8.62 2.65 10.22
C SER A 334 8.57 3.75 11.28
N SER A 335 8.92 4.99 10.91
CA SER A 335 8.83 6.17 11.77
C SER A 335 8.31 7.35 10.97
N MET A 336 7.16 7.88 11.40
CA MET A 336 6.54 9.00 10.70
C MET A 336 7.22 10.33 11.06
N GLU A 337 7.79 10.45 12.27
CA GLU A 337 8.67 11.57 12.64
C GLU A 337 9.90 11.61 11.73
N THR A 338 10.62 10.49 11.59
CA THR A 338 11.81 10.40 10.74
C THR A 338 11.49 10.64 9.27
N PHE A 339 10.35 10.14 8.78
CA PHE A 339 9.88 10.39 7.42
C PHE A 339 9.69 11.88 7.15
N PHE A 340 8.93 12.58 8.00
CA PHE A 340 8.73 14.02 7.84
C PHE A 340 10.00 14.83 8.10
N ASP A 341 10.85 14.45 9.06
CA ASP A 341 12.16 15.07 9.30
C ASP A 341 13.05 14.98 8.05
N LEU A 342 13.09 13.83 7.39
CA LEU A 342 13.86 13.64 6.16
C LEU A 342 13.30 14.47 5.02
N LEU A 343 11.97 14.52 4.86
CA LEU A 343 11.31 15.37 3.87
C LEU A 343 11.57 16.86 4.13
N ASP A 344 11.43 17.32 5.36
CA ASP A 344 11.65 18.72 5.74
C ASP A 344 13.10 19.12 5.54
N LYS A 345 14.06 18.22 5.83
CA LYS A 345 15.47 18.44 5.50
C LYS A 345 15.70 18.66 4.02
N GLN A 346 14.91 18.06 3.13
CA GLN A 346 15.09 18.23 1.68
C GLN A 346 14.77 19.65 1.19
N TYR A 347 14.18 20.51 2.02
CA TYR A 347 13.79 21.88 1.65
C TYR A 347 14.45 22.94 2.53
N ASP A 348 15.13 23.90 1.92
CA ASP A 348 15.59 25.08 2.63
C ASP A 348 14.52 26.19 2.60
N SER A 349 14.06 26.57 3.80
CA SER A 349 13.11 27.65 4.02
C SER A 349 13.77 28.99 4.37
N TYR A 350 15.07 29.15 4.13
CA TYR A 350 15.84 30.37 4.41
C TYR A 350 15.17 31.64 3.85
N ASN A 351 14.63 31.60 2.63
CA ASN A 351 13.89 32.73 2.04
C ASN A 351 12.58 33.04 2.79
N LYS A 352 11.92 32.04 3.36
CA LYS A 352 10.69 32.19 4.16
C LYS A 352 10.95 32.91 5.49
N HIS A 353 12.13 32.71 6.09
CA HIS A 353 12.52 33.36 7.35
C HIS A 353 12.82 34.86 7.21
N GLN A 354 13.15 35.35 6.00
CA GLN A 354 13.29 36.79 5.75
C GLN A 354 11.96 37.50 5.49
N GLU A 355 10.96 36.81 4.91
CA GLU A 355 9.65 37.39 4.60
C GLU A 355 8.62 37.20 5.73
N TYR A 356 8.68 36.09 6.48
CA TYR A 356 7.88 35.87 7.68
C TYR A 356 8.68 36.23 8.94
N LYS A 357 8.56 37.48 9.36
CA LYS A 357 8.83 37.88 10.75
C LYS A 357 8.00 36.99 11.67
N SER A 358 8.65 36.13 12.46
CA SER A 358 8.02 35.16 13.35
C SER A 358 7.00 35.81 14.31
N SER A 359 6.09 35.01 14.88
CA SER A 359 5.17 35.46 15.95
C SER A 359 5.92 36.17 17.08
N ASP A 360 7.13 35.71 17.41
CA ASP A 360 8.03 36.34 18.37
C ASP A 360 8.53 37.74 17.95
N TYR A 361 8.75 37.98 16.65
CA TYR A 361 9.05 39.31 16.14
C TYR A 361 7.86 40.25 16.33
N TYR A 362 6.65 39.80 15.99
CA TYR A 362 5.42 40.58 16.19
C TYR A 362 5.15 40.82 17.68
N TYR A 363 5.40 39.82 18.53
CA TYR A 363 5.26 39.92 19.98
C TYR A 363 6.23 40.97 20.56
N LYS A 364 7.50 40.98 20.13
CA LYS A 364 8.49 42.00 20.53
C LYS A 364 8.16 43.39 19.98
N TYR A 365 7.69 43.49 18.73
CA TYR A 365 7.32 44.76 18.09
C TYR A 365 6.11 45.43 18.78
N TYR A 366 5.03 44.69 19.04
CA TYR A 366 3.84 45.27 19.70
C TYR A 366 4.01 45.47 21.21
N LYS A 367 4.98 44.80 21.85
CA LYS A 367 5.40 45.12 23.23
C LYS A 367 6.01 46.53 23.33
N GLN A 368 6.58 47.02 22.24
CA GLN A 368 7.16 48.38 22.15
C GLN A 368 6.11 49.45 21.79
N TYR A 369 4.95 49.05 21.24
CA TYR A 369 3.83 49.94 20.89
C TYR A 369 2.49 49.38 21.40
N PRO A 370 2.20 49.48 22.72
CA PRO A 370 1.10 48.78 23.37
C PRO A 370 -0.30 49.16 22.85
N HIS A 371 -0.45 50.37 22.31
CA HIS A 371 -1.72 50.87 21.79
C HIS A 371 -2.15 50.16 20.48
N LEU A 372 -1.22 49.56 19.74
CA LEU A 372 -1.50 48.81 18.51
C LEU A 372 -1.74 47.31 18.77
N PHE A 373 -1.37 46.81 19.96
CA PHE A 373 -1.49 45.39 20.33
C PHE A 373 -2.96 44.92 20.36
N LYS A 374 -3.85 45.77 20.86
CA LYS A 374 -5.26 45.44 21.08
C LYS A 374 -6.06 45.30 19.79
N ASP A 375 -5.75 46.14 18.79
CA ASP A 375 -6.43 46.12 17.49
C ASP A 375 -6.00 44.94 16.61
N TYR A 376 -4.70 44.60 16.62
CA TYR A 376 -4.18 43.45 15.88
C TYR A 376 -4.78 42.12 16.36
N PHE A 377 -4.75 41.86 17.67
CA PHE A 377 -5.31 40.61 18.22
C PHE A 377 -6.84 40.56 18.16
N SER A 378 -7.53 41.71 18.20
CA SER A 378 -8.97 41.80 17.96
C SER A 378 -9.35 41.40 16.53
N GLN A 379 -8.57 41.83 15.53
CA GLN A 379 -8.78 41.46 14.13
C GLN A 379 -8.34 40.02 13.83
N TYR A 380 -7.22 39.57 14.40
CA TYR A 380 -6.72 38.21 14.27
C TYR A 380 -7.72 37.17 14.82
N ASN A 381 -8.23 37.39 16.04
CA ASN A 381 -9.24 36.52 16.65
C ASN A 381 -10.59 36.57 15.92
N LYS A 382 -10.95 37.69 15.28
CA LYS A 382 -12.16 37.75 14.44
C LYS A 382 -12.03 36.93 13.16
N ASN A 383 -10.86 36.97 12.52
CA ASN A 383 -10.64 36.28 11.25
C ASN A 383 -10.39 34.77 11.41
N HIS A 384 -9.94 34.31 12.59
CA HIS A 384 -9.62 32.90 12.85
C HIS A 384 -10.57 32.23 13.85
N LYS A 385 -11.74 32.84 14.12
CA LYS A 385 -12.70 32.37 15.13
C LYS A 385 -13.17 30.93 14.88
N TYR A 386 -13.42 30.56 13.63
CA TYR A 386 -13.81 29.19 13.26
C TYR A 386 -12.68 28.17 13.41
N GLN A 387 -11.42 28.59 13.27
CA GLN A 387 -10.27 27.71 13.40
C GLN A 387 -9.94 27.50 14.89
N ASN A 388 -10.00 28.56 15.70
CA ASN A 388 -9.80 28.48 17.14
C ASN A 388 -10.94 27.74 17.86
N ASP A 389 -12.20 27.92 17.46
CA ASP A 389 -13.32 27.16 18.03
C ASP A 389 -13.21 25.66 17.68
N TYR A 390 -12.69 25.31 16.48
CA TYR A 390 -12.43 23.91 16.08
C TYR A 390 -11.26 23.29 16.87
N TYR A 391 -10.18 24.04 17.09
CA TYR A 391 -9.05 23.60 17.91
C TYR A 391 -9.36 23.58 19.42
N GLU A 392 -10.24 24.42 19.94
CA GLU A 392 -10.67 24.35 21.35
C GLU A 392 -11.69 23.23 21.61
N GLN A 393 -12.52 22.88 20.61
CA GLN A 393 -13.55 21.84 20.74
C GLN A 393 -13.01 20.42 20.49
N PHE A 394 -11.91 20.28 19.73
CA PHE A 394 -11.23 18.99 19.47
C PHE A 394 -9.79 18.90 20.00
N GLY A 395 -9.24 20.00 20.54
CA GLY A 395 -7.95 20.06 21.22
C GLY A 395 -8.06 19.52 22.63
N ASN A 396 -8.16 18.20 22.73
CA ASN A 396 -8.22 17.53 24.03
C ASN A 396 -6.89 17.76 24.75
N LYS A 397 -6.93 18.16 26.03
CA LYS A 397 -5.76 18.32 26.93
C LYS A 397 -4.84 17.09 27.03
N ASN A 398 -5.23 15.95 26.44
CA ASN A 398 -4.44 14.73 26.34
C ASN A 398 -3.55 14.66 25.07
N GLN A 399 -3.72 15.56 24.10
CA GLN A 399 -2.93 15.60 22.85
C GLN A 399 -1.50 16.12 23.07
N GLU A 400 -1.31 17.06 24.00
CA GLU A 400 0.03 17.56 24.36
C GLU A 400 0.85 16.54 25.16
N GLU A 401 0.21 15.64 25.94
CA GLU A 401 0.92 14.61 26.70
C GLU A 401 1.45 13.48 25.81
N PHE A 402 0.73 13.10 24.75
CA PHE A 402 1.07 11.97 23.89
C PHE A 402 2.33 12.22 23.06
N GLN A 403 2.55 13.44 22.56
CA GLN A 403 3.76 13.80 21.81
C GLN A 403 4.98 14.09 22.70
N LYS A 404 4.78 14.29 24.01
CA LYS A 404 5.87 14.68 24.92
C LYS A 404 6.85 13.54 25.20
N TRP A 405 6.39 12.30 25.09
CA TRP A 405 7.10 11.12 25.61
C TRP A 405 7.08 9.91 24.63
N SER A 406 7.26 10.12 23.32
CA SER A 406 7.51 8.98 22.42
C SER A 406 8.83 8.28 22.76
N THR A 407 8.94 6.99 22.47
CA THR A 407 10.16 6.20 22.72
C THR A 407 11.37 6.77 21.98
N THR A 408 11.18 7.18 20.72
CA THR A 408 12.18 7.87 19.89
C THR A 408 12.63 9.18 20.53
N ARG A 409 11.68 10.01 21.00
CA ARG A 409 11.99 11.29 21.65
C ARG A 409 12.69 11.09 22.99
N ILE A 410 12.27 10.11 23.78
CA ILE A 410 12.92 9.76 25.05
C ILE A 410 14.36 9.31 24.79
N ALA A 411 14.60 8.45 23.79
CA ALA A 411 15.95 8.01 23.43
C ALA A 411 16.84 9.20 23.01
N LYS A 412 16.32 10.09 22.15
CA LYS A 412 16.99 11.35 21.76
C LYS A 412 17.30 12.24 22.98
N LEU A 413 16.34 12.43 23.90
CA LEU A 413 16.50 13.25 25.11
C LEU A 413 17.52 12.67 26.09
N LEU A 414 17.58 11.35 26.20
CA LEU A 414 18.51 10.63 27.05
C LEU A 414 19.89 10.46 26.39
N ASN A 415 20.09 10.98 25.18
CA ASN A 415 21.30 10.82 24.38
C ASN A 415 21.74 9.35 24.31
N ILE A 416 20.75 8.45 24.22
CA ILE A 416 20.98 7.03 23.96
C ILE A 416 21.41 6.98 22.50
N ASP A 417 22.68 6.67 22.25
CA ASP A 417 23.12 6.26 20.92
C ASP A 417 22.48 4.88 20.67
N PRO A 418 21.47 4.78 19.78
CA PRO A 418 21.06 3.46 19.32
C PRO A 418 22.28 2.84 18.61
N GLU A 419 22.60 1.58 18.90
CA GLU A 419 23.75 0.89 18.29
C GLU A 419 23.68 0.89 16.75
N GLU A 420 22.47 1.06 16.18
CA GLU A 420 22.20 1.33 14.78
C GLU A 420 21.18 2.46 14.69
N ALA A 421 21.46 3.54 13.95
CA ALA A 421 20.43 4.52 13.63
C ALA A 421 19.31 3.79 12.88
N GLU A 422 18.08 3.79 13.42
CA GLU A 422 16.94 3.11 12.78
C GLU A 422 16.77 3.67 11.36
N GLU A 423 17.09 2.85 10.37
CA GLU A 423 16.86 3.16 8.96
C GLU A 423 15.36 3.38 8.77
N LEU A 424 14.96 4.47 8.12
CA LEU A 424 13.58 4.61 7.69
C LEU A 424 13.31 3.51 6.68
N GLU A 425 12.21 2.81 6.89
CA GLU A 425 11.71 1.82 5.96
C GLU A 425 10.26 2.17 5.66
N GLY A 426 9.88 2.13 4.38
CA GLY A 426 8.52 2.41 3.98
C GLY A 426 8.11 1.67 2.72
N GLN A 427 6.84 1.30 2.64
CA GLN A 427 6.26 0.68 1.46
C GLN A 427 4.84 1.15 1.24
N PHE A 428 4.43 1.20 -0.02
CA PHE A 428 3.04 1.40 -0.37
C PHE A 428 2.66 0.58 -1.59
N MET A 429 1.41 0.16 -1.62
CA MET A 429 0.82 -0.62 -2.69
C MET A 429 -0.46 0.04 -3.15
N PHE A 430 -0.65 0.10 -4.46
CA PHE A 430 -1.89 0.59 -5.06
C PHE A 430 -2.18 -0.14 -6.36
N GLN A 431 -3.41 -0.01 -6.84
CA GLN A 431 -3.81 -0.53 -8.14
C GLN A 431 -4.19 0.62 -9.06
N ILE A 432 -3.58 0.68 -10.24
CA ILE A 432 -3.90 1.65 -11.29
C ILE A 432 -4.06 0.93 -12.64
N PHE A 433 -5.07 1.31 -13.42
CA PHE A 433 -5.36 0.71 -14.74
C PHE A 433 -5.39 -0.83 -14.74
N ASN A 434 -5.97 -1.41 -13.69
CA ASN A 434 -6.00 -2.85 -13.41
C ASN A 434 -4.65 -3.53 -13.13
N GLY A 435 -3.53 -2.82 -13.12
CA GLY A 435 -2.24 -3.32 -12.68
C GLY A 435 -1.94 -2.98 -11.23
N GLU A 436 -1.34 -3.89 -10.50
CA GLU A 436 -0.84 -3.65 -9.14
C GLU A 436 0.56 -3.04 -9.20
N ARG A 437 0.80 -2.05 -8.33
CA ARG A 437 2.06 -1.34 -8.18
C ARG A 437 2.49 -1.40 -6.74
N PHE A 438 3.78 -1.65 -6.53
CA PHE A 438 4.39 -1.72 -5.22
C PHE A 438 5.69 -0.93 -5.25
N PHE A 439 5.87 -0.09 -4.24
CA PHE A 439 7.05 0.73 -4.06
C PHE A 439 7.52 0.54 -2.63
N ALA A 440 8.81 0.25 -2.48
CA ALA A 440 9.50 0.26 -1.20
C ALA A 440 10.56 1.36 -1.27
N PHE A 441 10.81 2.00 -0.13
CA PHE A 441 11.73 3.11 0.01
C PHE A 441 12.40 3.07 1.38
N ASN A 442 13.52 3.79 1.47
CA ASN A 442 14.29 4.01 2.68
C ASN A 442 14.87 5.44 2.73
N ASN A 443 15.74 5.74 3.70
CA ASN A 443 16.44 7.03 3.81
C ASN A 443 17.02 7.49 2.47
N GLN A 444 17.84 6.64 1.83
CA GLN A 444 18.54 6.95 0.58
C GLN A 444 17.57 7.25 -0.56
N THR A 445 16.42 6.58 -0.59
CA THR A 445 15.38 6.83 -1.60
C THR A 445 14.79 8.23 -1.44
N ILE A 446 14.57 8.70 -0.21
CA ILE A 446 14.05 10.04 0.08
C ILE A 446 15.13 11.11 -0.16
N GLU A 447 16.38 10.84 0.20
CA GLU A 447 17.49 11.77 -0.02
C GLU A 447 17.75 12.04 -1.51
N GLN A 448 17.35 11.14 -2.41
CA GLN A 448 17.41 11.35 -3.86
C GLN A 448 16.25 12.20 -4.40
N PHE A 449 15.21 12.45 -3.62
CA PHE A 449 14.01 13.15 -4.06
C PHE A 449 14.27 14.56 -4.64
N PRO A 450 15.17 15.38 -4.06
CA PRO A 450 15.50 16.69 -4.64
C PRO A 450 16.04 16.66 -6.06
N SER A 451 16.89 15.69 -6.38
CA SER A 451 17.44 15.53 -7.74
C SER A 451 16.33 15.30 -8.77
N LEU A 452 15.32 14.51 -8.41
CA LEU A 452 14.14 14.27 -9.21
C LEU A 452 13.30 15.54 -9.39
N VAL A 453 13.07 16.29 -8.31
CA VAL A 453 12.33 17.55 -8.36
C VAL A 453 13.03 18.57 -9.26
N LYS A 454 14.35 18.75 -9.11
CA LYS A 454 15.14 19.66 -9.95
C LYS A 454 14.99 19.32 -11.43
N LYS A 455 15.09 18.03 -11.79
CA LYS A 455 14.89 17.57 -13.16
C LYS A 455 13.50 17.92 -13.71
N TYR A 456 12.43 17.72 -12.93
CA TYR A 456 11.09 18.10 -13.38
C TYR A 456 10.92 19.62 -13.51
N PHE A 457 11.51 20.42 -12.61
CA PHE A 457 11.45 21.88 -12.72
C PHE A 457 12.30 22.43 -13.87
N GLU A 458 13.38 21.75 -14.24
CA GLU A 458 14.10 22.00 -15.49
C GLU A 458 13.18 21.76 -16.69
N ASP A 459 12.52 20.60 -16.75
CA ASP A 459 11.55 20.29 -17.82
C ASP A 459 10.37 21.28 -17.87
N PHE A 460 9.92 21.81 -16.71
CA PHE A 460 8.84 22.80 -16.65
C PHE A 460 9.25 24.20 -17.12
N GLU A 461 10.52 24.61 -17.02
CA GLU A 461 10.95 25.92 -17.52
C GLU A 461 10.84 26.01 -19.05
N ASP A 462 11.12 24.89 -19.75
CA ASP A 462 11.05 24.80 -21.22
C ASP A 462 9.66 24.41 -21.75
N GLY A 463 8.73 24.09 -20.85
CA GLY A 463 7.38 23.62 -21.17
C GLY A 463 7.32 22.09 -21.23
N PHE A 464 6.67 21.49 -20.24
CA PHE A 464 6.47 20.06 -20.12
C PHE A 464 5.12 19.65 -20.71
N ALA A 465 5.13 18.67 -21.61
CA ALA A 465 3.91 18.04 -22.13
C ALA A 465 3.95 16.54 -21.87
N TYR A 466 2.91 16.03 -21.21
CA TYR A 466 2.71 14.61 -20.96
C TYR A 466 1.37 14.16 -21.52
N ASN A 467 1.40 13.20 -22.44
CA ASN A 467 0.22 12.61 -23.05
C ASN A 467 0.21 11.10 -22.83
N MET A 468 -0.86 10.60 -22.23
CA MET A 468 -1.08 9.19 -22.03
C MET A 468 -2.47 8.81 -22.49
N THR A 469 -2.54 7.84 -23.41
CA THR A 469 -3.78 7.14 -23.76
C THR A 469 -3.68 5.70 -23.27
N LYS A 470 -4.50 5.34 -22.29
CA LYS A 470 -4.55 3.99 -21.72
C LYS A 470 -5.82 3.28 -22.16
N PHE A 471 -5.65 2.09 -22.73
CA PHE A 471 -6.73 1.16 -23.03
C PHE A 471 -6.61 -0.11 -22.18
N TYR A 472 -7.66 -0.41 -21.43
CA TYR A 472 -7.70 -1.63 -20.61
C TYR A 472 -9.09 -2.22 -20.47
N GLN A 473 -9.18 -3.52 -20.21
CA GLN A 473 -10.44 -4.18 -19.89
C GLN A 473 -10.68 -4.09 -18.39
N GLN A 474 -11.61 -3.23 -17.95
CA GLN A 474 -11.93 -3.02 -16.53
C GLN A 474 -12.52 -4.29 -15.90
N ASN A 475 -13.40 -4.98 -16.64
CA ASN A 475 -13.92 -6.28 -16.27
C ASN A 475 -13.66 -7.29 -17.37
N VAL A 476 -13.19 -8.48 -16.97
CA VAL A 476 -13.09 -9.67 -17.84
C VAL A 476 -13.73 -10.84 -17.10
N VAL A 477 -14.70 -11.48 -17.75
CA VAL A 477 -15.29 -12.75 -17.34
C VAL A 477 -15.37 -13.62 -18.58
N THR A 478 -14.96 -14.88 -18.46
CA THR A 478 -15.06 -15.84 -19.54
C THR A 478 -15.55 -17.15 -18.96
N MET A 479 -16.69 -17.62 -19.46
CA MET A 479 -17.28 -18.91 -19.10
C MET A 479 -17.43 -19.73 -20.36
N ALA A 480 -16.96 -20.97 -20.31
CA ALA A 480 -17.11 -21.90 -21.43
C ALA A 480 -17.32 -23.31 -20.89
N PHE A 481 -18.28 -24.06 -21.43
CA PHE A 481 -18.56 -25.44 -21.03
C PHE A 481 -19.32 -26.18 -22.15
N PRO A 482 -19.22 -27.52 -22.24
CA PRO A 482 -19.98 -28.28 -23.23
C PRO A 482 -21.47 -28.32 -22.88
N LEU A 483 -22.34 -28.11 -23.87
CA LEU A 483 -23.78 -28.33 -23.74
C LEU A 483 -24.10 -29.81 -23.92
N ALA A 484 -25.27 -30.24 -23.43
CA ALA A 484 -25.79 -31.60 -23.63
C ALA A 484 -25.91 -31.99 -25.12
N THR A 485 -26.03 -31.01 -26.01
CA THR A 485 -26.04 -31.19 -27.47
C THR A 485 -24.67 -31.51 -28.06
N GLY A 486 -23.59 -31.41 -27.27
CA GLY A 486 -22.20 -31.52 -27.72
C GLY A 486 -21.61 -30.21 -28.27
N LEU A 487 -22.39 -29.14 -28.41
CA LEU A 487 -21.90 -27.82 -28.82
C LEU A 487 -21.28 -27.06 -27.63
N PRO A 488 -20.20 -26.29 -27.83
CA PRO A 488 -19.63 -25.48 -26.76
C PRO A 488 -20.51 -24.25 -26.48
N PHE A 489 -20.88 -24.05 -25.22
CA PHE A 489 -21.32 -22.75 -24.74
C PHE A 489 -20.10 -21.88 -24.46
N HIS A 490 -20.15 -20.62 -24.87
CA HIS A 490 -19.13 -19.63 -24.57
C HIS A 490 -19.77 -18.26 -24.31
N TYR A 491 -19.53 -17.72 -23.12
CA TYR A 491 -19.94 -16.38 -22.71
C TYR A 491 -18.71 -15.57 -22.29
N SER A 492 -18.56 -14.36 -22.83
CA SER A 492 -17.47 -13.46 -22.48
C SER A 492 -18.01 -12.07 -22.24
N LEU A 493 -17.86 -11.58 -21.01
CA LEU A 493 -18.09 -10.17 -20.67
C LEU A 493 -16.75 -9.45 -20.62
N LYS A 494 -16.61 -8.42 -21.45
CA LYS A 494 -15.47 -7.50 -21.43
C LYS A 494 -16.01 -6.09 -21.33
N THR A 495 -15.40 -5.30 -20.45
CA THR A 495 -15.71 -3.86 -20.32
C THR A 495 -14.49 -3.07 -20.77
N PRO A 496 -14.34 -2.76 -22.07
CA PRO A 496 -13.28 -1.90 -22.56
C PRO A 496 -13.41 -0.49 -22.00
N THR A 497 -12.30 0.03 -21.49
CA THR A 497 -12.20 1.36 -20.93
C THR A 497 -11.02 2.07 -21.58
N LEU A 498 -11.27 3.28 -22.05
CA LEU A 498 -10.28 4.20 -22.58
C LEU A 498 -10.15 5.36 -21.60
N MET A 499 -8.93 5.67 -21.21
CA MET A 499 -8.60 6.87 -20.46
C MET A 499 -7.54 7.65 -21.23
N LYS A 500 -7.79 8.93 -21.46
CA LYS A 500 -6.82 9.86 -22.03
C LYS A 500 -6.51 10.91 -20.97
N PHE A 501 -5.23 11.15 -20.73
CA PHE A 501 -4.74 12.18 -19.84
C PHE A 501 -3.68 12.98 -20.60
N GLU A 502 -3.92 14.26 -20.76
CA GLU A 502 -2.98 15.21 -21.36
C GLU A 502 -2.73 16.31 -20.35
N PHE A 503 -1.46 16.58 -20.09
CA PHE A 503 -1.00 17.59 -19.16
C PHE A 503 0.08 18.41 -19.84
N GLU A 504 -0.16 19.70 -19.98
CA GLU A 504 0.83 20.65 -20.46
C GLU A 504 1.06 21.66 -19.35
N ALA A 505 2.30 21.84 -18.92
CA ALA A 505 2.63 22.79 -17.88
C ALA A 505 3.93 23.51 -18.17
N SER A 506 3.96 24.80 -17.87
CA SER A 506 5.16 25.60 -17.84
C SER A 506 5.24 26.29 -16.48
N ALA A 507 6.42 26.31 -15.89
CA ALA A 507 6.64 26.97 -14.61
C ALA A 507 8.01 27.63 -14.58
N THR A 508 8.03 28.86 -14.08
CA THR A 508 9.23 29.63 -13.82
C THR A 508 9.28 29.97 -12.35
N THR A 509 10.47 29.86 -11.75
CA THR A 509 10.69 30.10 -10.33
C THR A 509 11.83 31.07 -10.12
N TYR A 510 11.76 31.84 -9.03
CA TYR A 510 12.86 32.73 -8.64
C TYR A 510 13.13 32.70 -7.13
N PRO A 511 14.37 32.46 -6.69
CA PRO A 511 15.47 31.95 -7.52
C PRO A 511 15.09 30.58 -8.11
N SER A 512 15.67 30.23 -9.28
CA SER A 512 15.26 29.03 -10.03
C SER A 512 15.63 27.76 -9.26
N ILE A 513 14.66 26.88 -9.04
CA ILE A 513 14.82 25.68 -8.19
C ILE A 513 15.96 24.79 -8.67
N PHE A 514 16.17 24.64 -9.98
CA PHE A 514 17.21 23.76 -10.53
C PHE A 514 18.53 24.48 -10.86
N LYS A 515 18.50 25.81 -11.08
CA LYS A 515 19.73 26.60 -11.35
C LYS A 515 20.40 27.13 -10.08
N THR A 516 19.70 27.17 -8.95
CA THR A 516 20.27 27.67 -7.70
C THR A 516 21.28 26.66 -7.15
N PRO A 517 22.56 27.03 -6.94
CA PRO A 517 23.55 26.12 -6.40
C PRO A 517 23.15 25.65 -4.99
N THR A 518 23.42 24.38 -4.75
CA THR A 518 23.39 23.76 -3.42
C THR A 518 24.42 24.46 -2.53
N GLY A 519 24.17 24.54 -1.22
CA GLY A 519 25.02 25.31 -0.29
C GLY A 519 26.51 24.89 -0.28
N TYR A 520 27.35 25.78 0.26
CA TYR A 520 28.82 25.77 0.48
C TYR A 520 29.73 24.83 -0.37
N PRO A 521 30.83 25.37 -0.95
CA PRO A 521 31.75 24.64 -1.84
C PRO A 521 32.53 23.47 -1.20
N GLU A 522 32.37 23.21 0.11
CA GLU A 522 33.04 22.12 0.82
C GLU A 522 32.16 20.86 0.98
N LYS A 523 30.88 20.91 0.57
CA LYS A 523 29.94 19.77 0.61
C LYS A 523 29.21 19.63 -0.72
N GLU A 524 29.90 19.15 -1.75
CA GLU A 524 29.38 18.92 -3.11
C GLU A 524 28.16 17.97 -3.22
N ASN A 525 27.61 17.45 -2.12
CA ASN A 525 26.51 16.48 -2.09
C ASN A 525 25.24 16.96 -1.35
N ASP A 526 25.16 18.20 -0.86
CA ASP A 526 23.98 18.68 -0.13
C ASP A 526 22.86 19.11 -1.10
N ASP A 527 22.12 18.13 -1.61
CA ASP A 527 21.15 18.26 -2.69
C ASP A 527 19.81 18.87 -2.23
N PHE A 528 19.78 20.08 -1.65
CA PHE A 528 18.52 20.68 -1.15
C PHE A 528 17.69 21.38 -2.25
N ILE A 529 16.37 21.46 -2.04
CA ILE A 529 15.44 22.29 -2.81
C ILE A 529 15.31 23.65 -2.12
N HIS A 530 15.74 24.72 -2.80
CA HIS A 530 15.48 26.08 -2.33
C HIS A 530 14.04 26.49 -2.63
N MET A 531 13.28 26.86 -1.60
CA MET A 531 11.92 27.38 -1.82
C MET A 531 11.98 28.70 -2.60
N PRO A 532 11.29 28.80 -3.75
CA PRO A 532 11.29 30.03 -4.55
C PRO A 532 10.50 31.13 -3.84
N ARG A 533 10.92 32.38 -4.03
CA ARG A 533 10.20 33.57 -3.55
C ARG A 533 8.94 33.83 -4.36
N TRP A 534 9.00 33.61 -5.67
CA TRP A 534 7.83 33.65 -6.52
C TRP A 534 7.84 32.49 -7.52
N PHE A 535 6.63 32.04 -7.84
CA PHE A 535 6.33 30.98 -8.78
C PHE A 535 5.34 31.55 -9.79
N ASN A 536 5.66 31.44 -11.08
CA ASN A 536 4.74 31.78 -12.16
C ASN A 536 4.65 30.59 -13.09
N GLY A 537 3.48 29.97 -13.18
CA GLY A 537 3.27 28.83 -14.05
C GLY A 537 1.83 28.74 -14.55
N SER A 538 1.68 28.07 -15.68
CA SER A 538 0.40 27.69 -16.26
C SER A 538 0.37 26.18 -16.41
N ALA A 539 -0.82 25.59 -16.21
CA ALA A 539 -1.04 24.17 -16.42
C ALA A 539 -2.39 23.96 -17.08
N ASP A 540 -2.40 23.24 -18.20
CA ASP A 540 -3.58 22.78 -18.90
C ASP A 540 -3.71 21.26 -18.72
N VAL A 541 -4.87 20.84 -18.24
CA VAL A 541 -5.19 19.43 -17.96
C VAL A 541 -6.41 19.04 -18.79
N ASN A 542 -6.24 18.07 -19.70
CA ASN A 542 -7.34 17.47 -20.44
C ASN A 542 -7.49 15.99 -20.06
N MET A 543 -8.69 15.62 -19.63
CA MET A 543 -9.01 14.24 -19.25
C MET A 543 -10.22 13.75 -20.03
N ALA A 544 -10.10 12.59 -20.65
CA ALA A 544 -11.23 11.88 -21.24
C ALA A 544 -11.33 10.48 -20.64
N TYR A 545 -12.54 10.10 -20.22
CA TYR A 545 -12.86 8.77 -19.75
C TYR A 545 -14.03 8.22 -20.56
N SER A 546 -13.83 7.07 -21.20
CA SER A 546 -14.86 6.37 -21.94
C SER A 546 -14.88 4.91 -21.52
N ARG A 547 -16.09 4.39 -21.28
CA ARG A 547 -16.33 2.99 -20.92
C ARG A 547 -17.49 2.48 -21.76
N LEU A 548 -17.28 1.37 -22.45
CA LEU A 548 -18.38 0.65 -23.10
C LEU A 548 -19.17 -0.10 -22.01
N VAL A 549 -20.47 0.18 -21.93
CA VAL A 549 -21.41 -0.45 -20.97
C VAL A 549 -21.83 -1.81 -21.47
#